data_AF-A0A2G2V6Y6-F1
#
_entry.id   AF-A0A2G2V6Y6-F1
#
_cell.length_a   1.000
_cell.length_b   1.000
_cell.length_c   1.000
_cell.angle_alpha   90.00
_cell.angle_beta   90.00
_cell.angle_gamma   90.00
#
_symmetry.space_group_name_H-M   'P 1'
#
loop_
_entity.id
_entity.type
_entity.pdbx_description
1 polymer ?
#
loop_
_entity_poly.entity_id
_entity_poly.type
_entity_poly.pdbx_seq_one_letter_code
_entity_poly.pdbx_strand_id
1 'polypeptide(L)'
;MGVNSKAEASRARKSAAESERKDRESREKEDQYWREAEGAKPRAAKKREEEAEKRAEAAEKKAEARRLAELEEKELEKSLKKPDKKANRVGVPVPKVTEAELRQRKEAEQAALAKKAEEDKRRQSRMAAEEEYEKMVLVTNRNRDDSIIEASTVDDAIAHLAISDSLPPDRHPEKRLRAAFKAFEEAELRTLKEEKPGLTHTQYKDLIWKLWKKSPDNPLNQCSPSSFDKEILRIPKNGVNQVYYYDRNKIQRSAYPL
;
A
#
# COMPACT_ATOMS: atom_id res chain seq x y z
N MET A 1 -17.09 -28.14 26.70
CA MET A 1 -16.95 -27.30 25.49
C MET A 1 -15.85 -26.28 25.71
N GLY A 2 -14.60 -26.72 25.68
CA GLY A 2 -13.43 -25.84 25.77
C GLY A 2 -13.03 -25.45 24.36
N VAL A 3 -13.46 -24.27 23.89
CA VAL A 3 -12.91 -23.71 22.66
C VAL A 3 -11.46 -23.32 22.90
N ASN A 4 -10.56 -23.75 22.01
CA ASN A 4 -9.14 -23.41 22.07
C ASN A 4 -8.99 -21.87 21.96
N SER A 5 -8.67 -21.22 23.08
CA SER A 5 -8.57 -19.76 23.20
C SER A 5 -7.69 -19.11 22.12
N LYS A 6 -6.64 -19.81 21.66
CA LYS A 6 -5.76 -19.31 20.59
C LYS A 6 -6.44 -19.34 19.21
N ALA A 7 -7.29 -20.33 18.96
CA ALA A 7 -8.08 -20.42 17.73
C ALA A 7 -9.22 -19.39 17.71
N GLU A 8 -9.85 -19.12 18.85
CA GLU A 8 -10.85 -18.05 19.00
C GLU A 8 -10.21 -16.67 18.80
N ALA A 9 -9.06 -16.41 19.40
CA ALA A 9 -8.32 -15.16 19.19
C ALA A 9 -7.91 -14.97 17.71
N SER A 10 -7.49 -16.03 17.01
CA SER A 10 -7.18 -15.94 15.58
C SER A 10 -8.42 -15.69 14.72
N ARG A 11 -9.56 -16.31 15.06
CA ARG A 11 -10.83 -16.06 14.35
C ARG A 11 -11.34 -14.65 14.60
N ALA A 12 -11.27 -14.17 15.84
CA ALA A 12 -11.61 -12.80 16.22
C ALA A 12 -10.76 -11.76 15.46
N ARG A 13 -9.45 -12.01 15.30
CA ARG A 13 -8.59 -11.13 14.49
C ARG A 13 -8.95 -11.13 13.00
N LYS A 14 -9.27 -12.30 12.45
CA LYS A 14 -9.68 -12.41 11.04
C LYS A 14 -11.05 -11.74 10.80
N SER A 15 -12.01 -11.95 11.69
CA SER A 15 -13.32 -11.29 11.60
C SER A 15 -13.21 -9.79 11.80
N ALA A 16 -12.35 -9.32 12.71
CA ALA A 16 -12.08 -7.89 12.91
C ALA A 16 -11.46 -7.25 11.66
N ALA A 17 -10.46 -7.89 11.06
CA ALA A 17 -9.86 -7.41 9.82
C ALA A 17 -10.83 -7.42 8.64
N GLU A 18 -11.72 -8.42 8.55
CA GLU A 18 -12.76 -8.49 7.53
C GLU A 18 -13.84 -7.41 7.74
N SER A 19 -14.25 -7.14 8.99
CA SER A 19 -15.15 -6.04 9.29
C SER A 19 -14.52 -4.68 9.00
N GLU A 20 -13.25 -4.46 9.37
CA GLU A 20 -12.55 -3.20 9.08
C GLU A 20 -12.40 -2.96 7.57
N ARG A 21 -12.16 -4.04 6.80
CA ARG A 21 -12.11 -3.96 5.34
C ARG A 21 -13.48 -3.61 4.78
N LYS A 22 -14.54 -4.28 5.24
CA LYS A 22 -15.91 -4.01 4.79
C LYS A 22 -16.36 -2.59 5.15
N ASP A 23 -16.01 -2.12 6.33
CA ASP A 23 -16.29 -0.76 6.81
C ASP A 23 -15.52 0.29 6.00
N ARG A 24 -14.28 -0.02 5.58
CA ARG A 24 -13.51 0.84 4.68
C ARG A 24 -14.15 0.89 3.30
N GLU A 25 -14.50 -0.26 2.74
CA GLU A 25 -15.17 -0.34 1.43
C GLU A 25 -16.55 0.34 1.44
N SER A 26 -17.30 0.30 2.54
CA SER A 26 -18.56 1.03 2.66
C SER A 26 -18.34 2.55 2.76
N ARG A 27 -17.38 3.00 3.57
CA ARG A 27 -17.01 4.42 3.65
C ARG A 27 -16.51 4.96 2.32
N GLU A 28 -15.66 4.23 1.62
CA GLU A 28 -15.17 4.64 0.29
C GLU A 28 -16.32 4.76 -0.73
N LYS A 29 -17.30 3.86 -0.68
CA LYS A 29 -18.50 3.94 -1.52
C LYS A 29 -19.40 5.11 -1.16
N GLU A 30 -19.59 5.37 0.14
CA GLU A 30 -20.33 6.55 0.62
C GLU A 30 -19.61 7.84 0.21
N ASP A 31 -18.29 7.93 0.38
CA ASP A 31 -17.47 9.07 -0.04
C ASP A 31 -17.46 9.26 -1.55
N GLN A 32 -17.51 8.18 -2.33
CA GLN A 32 -17.68 8.24 -3.79
C GLN A 32 -19.08 8.74 -4.15
N TYR A 33 -20.12 8.19 -3.53
CA TYR A 33 -21.49 8.63 -3.73
C TYR A 33 -21.67 10.12 -3.40
N TRP A 34 -21.09 10.59 -2.30
CA TRP A 34 -21.12 12.02 -1.94
C TRP A 34 -20.33 12.88 -2.91
N ARG A 35 -19.16 12.43 -3.39
CA ARG A 35 -18.40 13.16 -4.42
C ARG A 35 -19.12 13.25 -5.75
N GLU A 36 -19.78 12.18 -6.18
CA GLU A 36 -20.59 12.16 -7.40
C GLU A 36 -21.84 13.05 -7.26
N ALA A 37 -22.46 13.07 -6.08
CA ALA A 37 -23.60 13.94 -5.77
C ALA A 37 -23.23 15.43 -5.69
N GLU A 38 -22.04 15.78 -5.20
CA GLU A 38 -21.53 17.16 -5.21
C GLU A 38 -21.26 17.69 -6.63
N GLY A 39 -21.04 16.80 -7.59
CA GLY A 39 -20.77 17.15 -8.98
C GLY A 39 -19.49 17.97 -9.16
N ALA A 40 -19.30 18.51 -10.37
CA ALA A 40 -18.15 19.36 -10.64
C ALA A 40 -18.27 20.69 -9.89
N LYS A 41 -17.32 20.97 -8.98
CA LYS A 41 -17.20 22.27 -8.29
C LYS A 41 -17.34 23.41 -9.31
N PRO A 42 -18.14 24.47 -9.04
CA PRO A 42 -18.29 25.58 -9.96
C PRO A 42 -16.93 26.24 -10.21
N ARG A 43 -16.70 26.78 -11.41
CA ARG A 43 -15.42 27.42 -11.80
C ARG A 43 -14.91 28.43 -10.76
N ALA A 44 -15.80 29.14 -10.07
CA ALA A 44 -15.46 30.07 -9.00
C ALA A 44 -14.85 29.39 -7.76
N ALA A 45 -15.35 28.22 -7.36
CA ALA A 45 -14.79 27.44 -6.25
C ALA A 45 -13.41 26.89 -6.63
N LYS A 46 -13.26 26.38 -7.86
CA LYS A 46 -11.97 25.91 -8.38
C LYS A 46 -10.92 27.02 -8.39
N LYS A 47 -11.29 28.24 -8.82
CA LYS A 47 -10.40 29.40 -8.82
C LYS A 47 -9.97 29.82 -7.40
N ARG A 48 -10.86 29.71 -6.40
CA ARG A 48 -10.54 30.00 -5.00
C ARG A 48 -9.60 28.96 -4.39
N GLU A 49 -9.78 27.69 -4.73
CA GLU A 49 -8.91 26.59 -4.28
C GLU A 49 -7.50 26.72 -4.85
N GLU A 50 -7.36 27.01 -6.15
CA GLU A 50 -6.07 27.25 -6.81
C GLU A 50 -5.35 28.50 -6.27
N GLU A 51 -6.08 29.59 -5.96
CA GLU A 51 -5.50 30.78 -5.34
C GLU A 51 -5.06 30.52 -3.89
N ALA A 52 -5.82 29.70 -3.14
CA ALA A 52 -5.45 29.28 -1.80
C ALA A 52 -4.22 28.36 -1.79
N GLU A 53 -4.15 27.42 -2.73
CA GLU A 53 -2.99 26.53 -2.93
C GLU A 53 -1.74 27.34 -3.30
N LYS A 54 -1.83 28.23 -4.28
CA LYS A 54 -0.72 29.12 -4.67
C LYS A 54 -0.27 30.03 -3.52
N ARG A 55 -1.20 30.50 -2.69
CA ARG A 55 -0.87 31.32 -1.51
C ARG A 55 -0.22 30.48 -0.40
N ALA A 56 -0.64 29.23 -0.22
CA ALA A 56 -0.03 28.30 0.72
C ALA A 56 1.38 27.92 0.28
N GLU A 57 1.59 27.55 -0.99
CA GLU A 57 2.91 27.27 -1.55
C GLU A 57 3.85 28.48 -1.45
N ALA A 58 3.35 29.70 -1.72
CA ALA A 58 4.14 30.92 -1.55
C ALA A 58 4.50 31.18 -0.08
N ALA A 59 3.61 30.85 0.85
CA ALA A 59 3.88 30.96 2.28
C ALA A 59 4.89 29.91 2.76
N GLU A 60 4.80 28.67 2.28
CA GLU A 60 5.77 27.61 2.58
C GLU A 60 7.14 27.94 2.01
N LYS A 61 7.22 28.36 0.74
CA LYS A 61 8.48 28.79 0.12
C LYS A 61 9.10 29.98 0.86
N LYS A 62 8.28 30.93 1.32
CA LYS A 62 8.76 32.06 2.13
C LYS A 62 9.22 31.62 3.52
N ALA A 63 8.56 30.65 4.14
CA ALA A 63 8.95 30.10 5.42
C ALA A 63 10.25 29.30 5.33
N GLU A 64 10.43 28.50 4.28
CA GLU A 64 11.67 27.77 4.00
C GLU A 64 12.83 28.74 3.71
N ALA A 65 12.61 29.76 2.88
CA ALA A 65 13.61 30.79 2.62
C ALA A 65 14.00 31.54 3.90
N ARG A 66 13.04 31.86 4.77
CA ARG A 66 13.30 32.48 6.07
C ARG A 66 14.10 31.56 7.00
N ARG A 67 13.78 30.26 7.02
CA ARG A 67 14.52 29.27 7.81
C ARG A 67 15.96 29.16 7.33
N LEU A 68 16.19 29.18 6.02
CA LEU A 68 17.54 29.13 5.45
C LEU A 68 18.34 30.39 5.80
N ALA A 69 17.73 31.58 5.67
CA ALA A 69 18.36 32.84 6.06
C ALA A 69 18.69 32.90 7.57
N GLU A 70 17.84 32.34 8.44
CA GLU A 70 18.12 32.26 9.87
C GLU A 70 19.29 31.31 10.18
N LEU A 71 19.46 30.24 9.40
CA LEU A 71 20.61 29.34 9.53
C LEU A 71 21.90 30.04 9.09
N GLU A 72 21.87 30.79 7.99
CA GLU A 72 23.01 31.60 7.51
C GLU A 72 23.37 32.70 8.52
N GLU A 73 22.38 33.39 9.10
CA GLU A 73 22.61 34.41 10.15
C GLU A 73 23.22 33.79 11.40
N LYS A 74 22.77 32.60 11.82
CA LYS A 74 23.38 31.86 12.94
C LYS A 74 24.80 31.40 12.63
N GLU A 75 25.10 31.04 11.38
CA GLU A 75 26.46 30.67 10.97
C GLU A 75 27.39 31.89 10.95
N LEU A 76 26.89 33.03 10.46
CA LEU A 76 27.58 34.31 10.55
C LEU A 76 27.77 34.73 12.01
N GLU A 77 26.76 34.63 12.86
CA GLU A 77 26.87 34.96 14.28
C GLU A 77 27.88 34.06 15.00
N LYS A 78 27.93 32.76 14.68
CA LYS A 78 28.96 31.83 15.18
C LYS A 78 30.36 32.19 14.69
N SER A 79 30.50 32.63 13.44
CA SER A 79 31.79 33.05 12.91
C SER A 79 32.24 34.42 13.47
N LEU A 80 31.32 35.34 13.73
CA LEU A 80 31.57 36.62 14.40
C LEU A 80 31.87 36.48 15.90
N LYS A 81 31.34 35.44 16.56
CA LYS A 81 31.59 35.16 17.99
C LYS A 81 32.90 34.42 18.27
N LYS A 82 33.71 34.09 17.25
CA LYS A 82 35.10 33.68 17.49
C LYS A 82 35.88 34.90 18.02
N PRO A 83 36.29 34.92 19.29
CA PRO A 83 36.94 36.09 19.86
C PRO A 83 38.43 36.01 19.56
N ASP A 84 38.85 36.42 18.37
CA ASP A 84 40.24 36.80 18.16
C ASP A 84 40.47 38.16 18.80
N LYS A 85 41.10 38.11 19.99
CA LYS A 85 41.64 39.25 20.70
C LYS A 85 42.59 40.02 19.79
N LYS A 86 42.33 41.33 19.67
CA LYS A 86 43.16 42.39 19.08
C LYS A 86 43.06 42.55 17.55
N ALA A 87 41.98 43.15 17.10
CA ALA A 87 42.05 44.11 16.00
C ALA A 87 41.32 45.39 16.41
N ASN A 88 42.12 46.44 16.53
CA ASN A 88 41.76 47.81 16.82
C ASN A 88 40.65 48.28 15.86
N ARG A 89 39.43 48.47 16.37
CA ARG A 89 38.30 49.05 15.62
C ARG A 89 38.51 50.56 15.51
N VAL A 90 39.55 50.94 14.77
CA VAL A 90 39.68 52.28 14.20
C VAL A 90 38.57 52.37 13.16
N GLY A 91 37.56 53.20 13.44
CA GLY A 91 36.55 53.54 12.46
C GLY A 91 37.24 54.12 11.23
N VAL A 92 37.32 53.31 10.17
CA VAL A 92 37.73 53.77 8.85
C VAL A 92 36.81 54.94 8.50
N PRO A 93 37.33 56.14 8.18
CA PRO A 93 36.49 57.24 7.77
C PRO A 93 35.74 56.78 6.53
N VAL A 94 34.41 56.66 6.62
CA VAL A 94 33.58 56.39 5.44
C VAL A 94 33.86 57.57 4.49
N PRO A 95 34.51 57.32 3.33
CA PRO A 95 34.80 58.39 2.41
C PRO A 95 33.46 59.02 2.00
N LYS A 96 33.38 60.35 2.04
CA LYS A 96 32.20 61.10 1.64
C LYS A 96 32.06 60.95 0.12
N VAL A 97 31.37 59.90 -0.29
CA VAL A 97 31.11 59.57 -1.69
C VAL A 97 30.19 60.66 -2.25
N THR A 98 30.62 61.32 -3.31
CA THR A 98 29.80 62.34 -3.98
C THR A 98 28.60 61.69 -4.68
N GLU A 99 27.50 62.42 -4.87
CA GLU A 99 26.28 61.86 -5.49
C GLU A 99 26.55 61.25 -6.88
N ALA A 100 27.48 61.83 -7.64
CA ALA A 100 27.89 61.33 -8.96
C ALA A 100 28.55 59.94 -8.87
N GLU A 101 29.37 59.71 -7.85
CA GLU A 101 30.08 58.46 -7.63
C GLU A 101 29.13 57.36 -7.11
N LEU A 102 28.10 57.72 -6.34
CA LEU A 102 27.00 56.82 -5.97
C LEU A 102 26.15 56.39 -7.18
N ARG A 103 25.89 57.30 -8.12
CA ARG A 103 25.17 56.97 -9.37
C ARG A 103 25.99 56.04 -10.27
N GLN A 104 27.27 56.32 -10.47
CA GLN A 104 28.16 55.45 -11.25
C GLN A 104 28.27 54.06 -10.63
N ARG A 105 28.36 53.96 -9.31
CA ARG A 105 28.42 52.68 -8.61
C ARG A 105 27.13 51.87 -8.74
N LYS A 106 25.97 52.52 -8.65
CA LYS A 106 24.66 51.87 -8.88
C LYS A 106 24.50 51.40 -10.32
N GLU A 107 24.93 52.20 -11.30
CA GLU A 107 24.88 51.83 -12.71
C GLU A 107 25.82 50.66 -13.00
N ALA A 108 27.04 50.67 -12.46
CA ALA A 108 27.98 49.57 -12.57
C ALA A 108 27.46 48.27 -11.91
N GLU A 109 26.80 48.39 -10.75
CA GLU A 109 26.18 47.25 -10.05
C GLU A 109 24.99 46.69 -10.84
N GLN A 110 24.12 47.56 -11.39
CA GLN A 110 23.02 47.13 -12.25
C GLN A 110 23.51 46.49 -13.55
N ALA A 111 24.55 47.05 -14.17
CA ALA A 111 25.17 46.48 -15.36
C ALA A 111 25.84 45.13 -15.08
N ALA A 112 26.48 44.97 -13.92
CA ALA A 112 27.04 43.69 -13.49
C ALA A 112 25.95 42.64 -13.22
N LEU A 113 24.84 43.05 -12.59
CA LEU A 113 23.68 42.18 -12.35
C LEU A 113 23.02 41.75 -13.67
N ALA A 114 22.88 42.67 -14.63
CA ALA A 114 22.35 42.37 -15.95
C ALA A 114 23.24 41.40 -16.73
N LYS A 115 24.57 41.59 -16.70
CA LYS A 115 25.52 40.65 -17.31
C LYS A 115 25.48 39.28 -16.67
N LYS A 116 25.37 39.22 -15.34
CA LYS A 116 25.26 37.95 -14.60
C LYS A 116 23.95 37.24 -14.93
N ALA A 117 22.83 37.96 -15.00
CA ALA A 117 21.54 37.40 -15.38
C ALA A 117 21.54 36.88 -16.83
N GLU A 118 22.21 37.57 -17.75
CA GLU A 118 22.39 37.10 -19.13
C GLU A 118 23.25 35.83 -19.19
N GLU A 119 24.34 35.80 -18.42
CA GLU A 119 25.21 34.61 -18.35
C GLU A 119 24.48 33.42 -17.73
N ASP A 120 23.70 33.62 -16.68
CA ASP A 120 22.88 32.58 -16.05
C ASP A 120 21.81 32.06 -17.01
N LYS A 121 21.15 32.95 -17.78
CA LYS A 121 20.22 32.54 -18.83
C LYS A 121 20.91 31.74 -19.93
N ARG A 122 22.14 32.11 -20.32
CA ARG A 122 22.96 31.38 -21.29
C ARG A 122 23.47 30.03 -20.75
N ARG A 123 23.71 29.92 -19.44
CA ARG A 123 24.05 28.65 -18.77
C ARG A 123 22.82 27.75 -18.73
N GLN A 124 21.66 28.25 -18.32
CA GLN A 124 20.40 27.51 -18.29
C GLN A 124 20.00 27.00 -19.68
N SER A 125 20.14 27.80 -20.74
CA SER A 125 19.85 27.34 -22.10
C SER A 125 20.77 26.21 -22.58
N ARG A 126 22.03 26.18 -22.12
CA ARG A 126 22.97 25.09 -22.42
C ARG A 126 22.62 23.82 -21.65
N MET A 127 22.33 23.95 -20.35
CA MET A 127 21.93 22.82 -19.51
C MET A 127 20.60 22.19 -19.95
N ALA A 128 19.62 23.02 -20.34
CA ALA A 128 18.32 22.54 -20.82
C ALA A 128 18.44 21.67 -22.08
N ALA A 129 19.36 22.01 -22.99
CA ALA A 129 19.62 21.21 -24.18
C ALA A 129 20.27 19.86 -23.85
N GLU A 130 21.11 19.82 -22.82
CA GLU A 130 21.79 18.59 -22.39
C GLU A 130 20.86 17.66 -21.61
N GLU A 131 20.01 18.20 -20.72
CA GLU A 131 18.96 17.43 -20.03
C GLU A 131 17.92 16.85 -21.01
N GLU A 132 17.55 17.60 -22.04
CA GLU A 132 16.62 17.11 -23.08
C GLU A 132 17.25 16.00 -23.94
N TYR A 133 18.54 16.13 -24.26
CA TYR A 133 19.31 15.09 -24.94
C TYR A 133 19.48 13.84 -24.07
N GLU A 134 19.85 14.01 -22.80
CA GLU A 134 19.98 12.93 -21.82
C GLU A 134 18.65 12.18 -21.68
N LYS A 135 17.53 12.91 -21.58
CA LYS A 135 16.19 12.32 -21.53
C LYS A 135 15.84 11.52 -22.79
N MET A 136 16.27 11.95 -23.98
CA MET A 136 16.07 11.22 -25.23
C MET A 136 16.93 9.95 -25.31
N VAL A 137 18.18 10.01 -24.81
CA VAL A 137 19.11 8.87 -24.83
C VAL A 137 18.79 7.84 -23.75
N LEU A 138 18.34 8.26 -22.56
CA LEU A 138 17.94 7.39 -21.45
C LEU A 138 16.53 6.79 -21.60
N VAL A 139 15.83 7.03 -22.71
CA VAL A 139 14.62 6.26 -23.01
C VAL A 139 15.02 4.82 -23.30
N THR A 140 15.08 4.00 -22.25
CA THR A 140 15.30 2.57 -22.33
C THR A 140 14.25 1.95 -23.24
N ASN A 141 14.69 1.25 -24.28
CA ASN A 141 13.81 0.59 -25.23
C ASN A 141 13.04 -0.54 -24.52
N ARG A 142 11.78 -0.31 -24.17
CA ARG A 142 10.92 -1.28 -23.46
C ARG A 142 10.63 -2.57 -24.25
N ASN A 143 10.96 -2.61 -25.55
CA ASN A 143 10.89 -3.83 -26.36
C ASN A 143 12.21 -4.62 -26.40
N ARG A 144 13.27 -4.10 -25.79
CA ARG A 144 14.51 -4.85 -25.59
C ARG A 144 14.40 -5.52 -24.23
N ASP A 145 14.01 -6.80 -24.23
CA ASP A 145 14.11 -7.63 -23.04
C ASP A 145 15.60 -7.74 -22.68
N ASP A 146 16.01 -7.09 -21.58
CA ASP A 146 17.34 -7.27 -20.97
C ASP A 146 17.51 -8.66 -20.33
N SER A 147 16.57 -9.57 -20.60
CA SER A 147 16.56 -10.99 -20.29
C SER A 147 17.59 -11.78 -21.13
N ILE A 148 18.76 -11.21 -21.42
CA ILE A 148 19.85 -11.94 -22.05
C ILE A 148 20.43 -12.84 -20.96
N ILE A 149 19.91 -14.06 -20.89
CA ILE A 149 20.40 -15.09 -19.97
C ILE A 149 21.67 -15.67 -20.58
N GLU A 150 22.82 -15.20 -20.11
CA GLU A 150 24.13 -15.71 -20.49
C GLU A 150 24.44 -16.99 -19.71
N ALA A 151 24.12 -18.16 -20.28
CA ALA A 151 24.51 -19.45 -19.72
C ALA A 151 25.77 -19.96 -20.41
N SER A 152 26.88 -20.04 -19.68
CA SER A 152 28.18 -20.49 -20.22
C SER A 152 28.42 -22.00 -20.08
N THR A 153 27.59 -22.70 -19.30
CA THR A 153 27.69 -24.14 -19.09
C THR A 153 26.32 -24.82 -19.23
N VAL A 154 26.33 -26.14 -19.48
CA VAL A 154 25.10 -26.91 -19.72
C VAL A 154 24.20 -26.93 -18.49
N ASP A 155 24.77 -27.07 -17.29
CA ASP A 155 24.00 -27.07 -16.03
C ASP A 155 23.37 -25.71 -15.73
N ASP A 156 24.07 -24.63 -16.08
CA ASP A 156 23.59 -23.25 -15.92
C ASP A 156 22.42 -22.96 -16.87
N ALA A 157 22.50 -23.43 -18.12
CA ALA A 157 21.41 -23.34 -19.08
C ALA A 157 20.17 -24.13 -18.60
N ILE A 158 20.37 -25.30 -18.01
CA ILE A 158 19.29 -26.11 -17.43
C ILE A 158 18.67 -25.40 -16.24
N ALA A 159 19.45 -24.81 -15.35
CA ALA A 159 18.94 -24.08 -14.19
C ALA A 159 18.08 -22.87 -14.59
N HIS A 160 18.47 -22.16 -15.65
CA HIS A 160 17.71 -21.02 -16.16
C HIS A 160 16.43 -21.41 -16.92
N LEU A 161 16.42 -22.58 -17.57
CA LEU A 161 15.23 -23.14 -18.24
C LEU A 161 14.32 -23.93 -17.30
N ALA A 162 14.84 -24.37 -16.15
CA ALA A 162 14.09 -25.05 -15.11
C ALA A 162 13.15 -24.04 -14.44
N ILE A 163 11.97 -23.87 -15.05
CA ILE A 163 10.79 -23.31 -14.36
C ILE A 163 10.57 -24.21 -13.15
N SER A 164 10.92 -23.72 -11.97
CA SER A 164 10.77 -24.45 -10.72
C SER A 164 9.34 -24.98 -10.62
N ASP A 165 9.18 -26.31 -10.73
CA ASP A 165 7.91 -27.03 -10.61
C ASP A 165 7.32 -26.93 -9.19
N SER A 166 8.02 -26.22 -8.29
CA SER A 166 7.43 -25.62 -7.10
C SER A 166 6.60 -24.39 -7.50
N LEU A 167 5.50 -24.64 -8.20
CA LEU A 167 4.36 -23.72 -8.20
C LEU A 167 4.11 -23.32 -6.72
N PRO A 168 4.06 -22.01 -6.40
CA PRO A 168 3.68 -21.57 -5.07
C PRO A 168 2.40 -22.29 -4.66
N PRO A 169 2.28 -22.86 -3.44
CA PRO A 169 1.12 -23.62 -3.03
C PRO A 169 -0.14 -22.84 -3.38
N ASP A 170 -0.91 -23.40 -4.32
CA ASP A 170 -1.99 -22.70 -4.99
C ASP A 170 -2.96 -22.13 -3.95
N ARG A 171 -2.93 -20.79 -3.87
CA ARG A 171 -3.67 -19.97 -2.91
C ARG A 171 -5.19 -20.03 -3.13
N HIS A 172 -5.67 -20.80 -4.11
CA HIS A 172 -7.07 -20.88 -4.52
C HIS A 172 -7.72 -22.17 -4.00
N PRO A 173 -8.54 -22.10 -2.93
CA PRO A 173 -9.34 -23.25 -2.48
C PRO A 173 -10.28 -23.76 -3.58
N GLU A 174 -10.71 -22.89 -4.50
CA GLU A 174 -11.56 -23.24 -5.65
C GLU A 174 -10.85 -24.12 -6.68
N LYS A 175 -9.55 -23.91 -6.90
CA LYS A 175 -8.76 -24.74 -7.82
C LYS A 175 -8.45 -26.10 -7.21
N ARG A 176 -8.20 -26.16 -5.89
CA ARG A 176 -8.06 -27.41 -5.14
C ARG A 176 -9.34 -28.25 -5.17
N LEU A 177 -10.51 -27.63 -5.01
CA LEU A 177 -11.79 -28.33 -5.10
C LEU A 177 -11.99 -28.95 -6.49
N ARG A 178 -11.69 -28.21 -7.57
CA ARG A 178 -11.83 -28.71 -8.94
C ARG A 178 -10.81 -29.80 -9.28
N ALA A 179 -9.56 -29.64 -8.86
CA ALA A 179 -8.51 -30.63 -9.09
C ALA A 179 -8.79 -31.93 -8.33
N ALA A 180 -9.16 -31.83 -7.04
CA ALA A 180 -9.46 -32.99 -6.21
C ALA A 180 -10.77 -33.68 -6.67
N PHE A 181 -11.79 -32.91 -7.06
CA PHE A 181 -13.01 -33.47 -7.65
C PHE A 181 -12.72 -34.21 -8.96
N LYS A 182 -11.86 -33.67 -9.83
CA LYS A 182 -11.49 -34.32 -11.09
C LYS A 182 -10.74 -35.64 -10.86
N ALA A 183 -9.79 -35.66 -9.91
CA ALA A 183 -9.08 -36.88 -9.55
C ALA A 183 -10.02 -37.96 -8.97
N PHE A 184 -10.98 -37.55 -8.14
CA PHE A 184 -12.00 -38.44 -7.58
C PHE A 184 -13.00 -38.92 -8.65
N GLU A 185 -13.41 -38.04 -9.58
CA GLU A 185 -14.27 -38.39 -10.70
C GLU A 185 -13.62 -39.46 -11.57
N GLU A 186 -12.35 -39.32 -11.93
CA GLU A 186 -11.65 -40.30 -12.78
C GLU A 186 -11.47 -41.66 -12.10
N ALA A 187 -11.25 -41.70 -10.77
CA ALA A 187 -11.14 -42.95 -10.02
C ALA A 187 -12.50 -43.65 -9.86
N GLU A 188 -13.50 -42.94 -9.35
CA GLU A 188 -14.83 -43.50 -9.07
C GLU A 188 -15.61 -43.82 -10.35
N LEU A 189 -15.41 -43.07 -11.43
CA LEU A 189 -16.06 -43.36 -12.71
C LEU A 189 -15.63 -44.71 -13.26
N ARG A 190 -14.39 -45.16 -13.00
CA ARG A 190 -13.92 -46.49 -13.43
C ARG A 190 -14.60 -47.59 -12.64
N THR A 191 -14.60 -47.48 -11.31
CA THR A 191 -15.25 -48.45 -10.42
C THR A 191 -16.76 -48.52 -10.65
N LEU A 192 -17.44 -47.38 -10.81
CA LEU A 192 -18.89 -47.34 -11.03
C LEU A 192 -19.33 -47.90 -12.38
N LYS A 193 -18.48 -47.79 -13.42
CA LYS A 193 -18.74 -48.42 -14.72
C LYS A 193 -18.64 -49.95 -14.65
N GLU A 194 -17.75 -50.46 -13.80
CA GLU A 194 -17.59 -51.91 -13.57
C GLU A 194 -18.70 -52.47 -12.68
N GLU A 195 -19.09 -51.77 -11.62
CA GLU A 195 -20.15 -52.24 -10.70
C GLU A 195 -21.55 -52.17 -11.30
N LYS A 196 -21.85 -51.13 -12.08
CA LYS A 196 -23.18 -50.91 -12.65
C LYS A 196 -23.09 -50.50 -14.11
N PRO A 197 -22.75 -51.41 -15.03
CA PRO A 197 -22.78 -51.10 -16.46
C PRO A 197 -24.22 -50.80 -16.91
N GLY A 198 -24.41 -49.71 -17.67
CA GLY A 198 -25.70 -49.36 -18.28
C GLY A 198 -26.33 -48.05 -17.81
N LEU A 199 -25.69 -47.31 -16.90
CA LEU A 199 -26.14 -45.98 -16.51
C LEU A 199 -25.62 -44.91 -17.50
N THR A 200 -26.36 -43.82 -17.69
CA THR A 200 -25.88 -42.73 -18.56
C THR A 200 -24.76 -41.94 -17.88
N HIS A 201 -23.86 -41.34 -18.66
CA HIS A 201 -22.72 -40.58 -18.13
C HIS A 201 -23.13 -39.48 -17.15
N THR A 202 -24.25 -38.80 -17.39
CA THR A 202 -24.79 -37.77 -16.49
C THR A 202 -25.22 -38.34 -15.14
N GLN A 203 -25.83 -39.52 -15.13
CA GLN A 203 -26.24 -40.19 -13.89
C GLN A 203 -25.04 -40.66 -13.06
N TYR A 204 -23.96 -41.12 -13.71
CA TYR A 204 -22.70 -41.40 -13.00
C TYR A 204 -22.13 -40.12 -12.38
N LYS A 205 -22.12 -39.00 -13.10
CA LYS A 205 -21.69 -37.70 -12.54
C LYS A 205 -22.49 -37.28 -11.32
N ASP A 206 -23.82 -37.44 -11.35
CA ASP A 206 -24.67 -37.12 -10.20
C ASP A 206 -24.39 -38.01 -8.99
N LEU A 207 -24.09 -39.29 -9.22
CA LEU A 207 -23.73 -40.25 -8.18
C LEU A 207 -22.35 -39.93 -7.59
N ILE A 208 -21.36 -39.68 -8.45
CA ILE A 208 -20.01 -39.26 -8.08
C ILE A 208 -20.07 -37.96 -7.29
N TRP A 209 -20.90 -36.99 -7.69
CA TRP A 209 -21.09 -35.75 -6.95
C TRP A 209 -21.70 -35.97 -5.55
N LYS A 210 -22.63 -36.90 -5.40
CA LYS A 210 -23.19 -37.29 -4.09
C LYS A 210 -22.15 -37.97 -3.20
N LEU A 211 -21.32 -38.85 -3.77
CA LEU A 211 -20.22 -39.49 -3.08
C LEU A 211 -19.17 -38.44 -2.68
N TRP A 212 -18.77 -37.57 -3.59
CA TRP A 212 -17.82 -36.47 -3.37
C TRP A 212 -18.20 -35.54 -2.22
N LYS A 213 -19.49 -35.19 -2.09
CA LYS A 213 -19.96 -34.40 -0.94
C LYS A 213 -19.72 -35.09 0.41
N LYS A 214 -19.63 -36.42 0.44
CA LYS A 214 -19.38 -37.24 1.63
C LYS A 214 -17.92 -37.72 1.73
N SER A 215 -17.17 -37.68 0.64
CA SER A 215 -15.79 -38.19 0.59
C SER A 215 -14.85 -37.40 1.49
N PRO A 216 -13.87 -38.07 2.13
CA PRO A 216 -12.84 -37.43 2.93
C PRO A 216 -11.88 -36.57 2.09
N ASP A 217 -11.79 -36.83 0.78
CA ASP A 217 -10.97 -36.07 -0.17
C ASP A 217 -11.55 -34.71 -0.54
N ASN A 218 -12.79 -34.43 -0.14
CA ASN A 218 -13.36 -33.11 -0.31
C ASN A 218 -12.77 -32.16 0.75
N PRO A 219 -12.01 -31.13 0.34
CA PRO A 219 -11.40 -30.19 1.28
C PRO A 219 -12.43 -29.41 2.12
N LEU A 220 -13.72 -29.41 1.73
CA LEU A 220 -14.82 -28.86 2.54
C LEU A 220 -15.14 -29.71 3.78
N ASN A 221 -14.93 -31.04 3.73
CA ASN A 221 -15.22 -31.96 4.82
C ASN A 221 -14.08 -32.04 5.85
N GLN A 222 -12.83 -31.81 5.39
CA GLN A 222 -11.62 -31.81 6.22
C GLN A 222 -11.54 -30.62 7.20
N CYS A 223 -12.40 -29.61 7.06
CA CYS A 223 -12.51 -28.46 7.97
C CYS A 223 -13.55 -28.65 9.10
N SER A 224 -14.16 -29.82 9.23
CA SER A 224 -15.03 -30.13 10.36
C SER A 224 -14.37 -31.13 11.31
N PRO A 225 -13.96 -30.75 12.53
CA PRO A 225 -13.71 -31.75 13.57
C PRO A 225 -15.06 -32.38 13.93
N SER A 226 -15.22 -33.61 13.47
CA SER A 226 -16.37 -34.47 13.68
C SER A 226 -16.51 -34.89 15.14
N SER A 227 -17.77 -35.21 15.50
CA SER A 227 -18.22 -35.90 16.72
C SER A 227 -18.42 -35.06 17.99
N PHE A 228 -19.57 -34.39 18.04
CA PHE A 228 -20.22 -33.99 19.28
C PHE A 228 -20.94 -35.21 19.89
N ASP A 229 -20.30 -35.89 20.84
CA ASP A 229 -21.02 -36.73 21.80
C ASP A 229 -21.74 -35.81 22.79
N LYS A 230 -23.05 -35.67 22.60
CA LYS A 230 -23.93 -34.94 23.51
C LYS A 230 -24.34 -35.87 24.65
N GLU A 231 -23.52 -35.93 25.68
CA GLU A 231 -23.90 -36.54 26.95
C GLU A 231 -24.93 -35.64 27.66
N ILE A 232 -26.17 -36.13 27.77
CA ILE A 232 -27.29 -35.43 28.42
C ILE A 232 -27.15 -35.62 29.94
N LEU A 233 -26.61 -34.63 30.64
CA LEU A 233 -26.65 -34.61 32.10
C LEU A 233 -28.04 -34.16 32.59
N ARG A 234 -28.88 -35.15 32.90
CA ARG A 234 -30.15 -35.01 33.63
C ARG A 234 -29.83 -34.81 35.12
N ILE A 235 -30.05 -33.61 35.65
CA ILE A 235 -30.06 -33.38 37.11
C ILE A 235 -31.50 -33.08 37.54
N PRO A 236 -32.11 -33.89 38.41
CA PRO A 236 -33.47 -33.65 38.87
C PRO A 236 -33.48 -32.60 39.97
N LYS A 237 -34.10 -31.45 39.72
CA LYS A 237 -34.65 -30.61 40.79
C LYS A 237 -36.05 -30.14 40.43
N ASN A 238 -37.00 -30.54 41.28
CA ASN A 238 -38.33 -29.95 41.45
C ASN A 238 -39.26 -29.97 40.22
N GLY A 239 -39.41 -31.15 39.60
CA GLY A 239 -40.62 -31.51 38.83
C GLY A 239 -40.93 -30.71 37.55
N VAL A 240 -40.05 -29.80 37.11
CA VAL A 240 -40.25 -29.01 35.89
C VAL A 240 -38.99 -29.07 35.05
N ASN A 241 -39.07 -29.69 33.86
CA ASN A 241 -37.98 -29.74 32.89
C ASN A 241 -37.80 -28.36 32.25
N GLN A 242 -36.81 -27.59 32.71
CA GLN A 242 -36.34 -26.39 31.99
C GLN A 242 -35.05 -26.71 31.25
N VAL A 243 -35.07 -26.52 29.93
CA VAL A 243 -33.90 -26.62 29.04
C VAL A 243 -33.16 -25.28 29.11
N TYR A 244 -31.99 -25.26 29.77
CA TYR A 244 -31.13 -24.08 29.80
C TYR A 244 -30.04 -24.19 28.73
N TYR A 245 -30.12 -23.34 27.70
CA TYR A 245 -29.01 -23.09 26.77
C TYR A 245 -28.12 -21.98 27.35
N TYR A 246 -26.95 -22.34 27.88
CA TYR A 246 -25.94 -21.36 28.27
C TYR A 246 -25.06 -20.99 27.08
N ASP A 247 -25.22 -19.77 26.58
CA ASP A 247 -24.28 -19.12 25.68
C ASP A 247 -23.24 -18.36 26.54
N ARG A 248 -22.00 -18.84 26.57
CA ARG A 248 -20.97 -18.39 27.53
C ARG A 248 -20.25 -17.11 27.10
N ASN A 249 -20.71 -16.41 26.06
CA ASN A 249 -20.06 -15.21 25.49
C ASN A 249 -20.85 -13.89 25.66
N LYS A 250 -21.85 -13.81 26.56
CA LYS A 250 -22.73 -12.62 26.69
C LYS A 250 -22.73 -11.92 28.07
N ILE A 251 -21.59 -11.85 28.77
CA ILE A 251 -21.46 -11.05 30.01
C ILE A 251 -20.13 -10.28 30.03
N GLN A 252 -19.92 -9.36 29.09
CA GLN A 252 -18.87 -8.33 29.16
C GLN A 252 -19.31 -7.11 28.34
N ARG A 253 -20.25 -6.30 28.87
CA ARG A 253 -20.43 -4.84 28.63
C ARG A 253 -21.78 -4.38 29.19
N SER A 254 -21.83 -4.16 30.49
CA SER A 254 -22.73 -3.17 31.11
C SER A 254 -22.22 -2.92 32.53
N ALA A 255 -21.38 -1.90 32.66
CA ALA A 255 -21.07 -1.26 33.94
C ALA A 255 -20.80 0.21 33.62
N TYR A 256 -21.82 1.05 33.79
CA TYR A 256 -21.66 2.48 34.01
C TYR A 256 -21.14 2.70 35.42
N PRO A 257 -20.34 3.76 35.66
CA PRO A 257 -20.39 4.46 36.93
C PRO A 257 -20.56 5.98 36.78
N LEU A 258 -21.56 6.48 37.53
CA LEU A 258 -21.89 7.84 38.01
C LEU A 258 -21.74 9.05 37.08
#